data_AF-A0A0C2X2Y0-F1
#
_entry.id   AF-A0A0C2X2Y0-F1
#
_cell.length_a   1.000
_cell.length_b   1.000
_cell.length_c   1.000
_cell.angle_alpha   90.00
_cell.angle_beta   90.00
_cell.angle_gamma   90.00
#
_symmetry.space_group_name_H-M   'P 1'
#
loop_
_entity.id
_entity.type
_entity.pdbx_description
1 polymer ?
#
loop_
_entity_poly.entity_id
_entity_poly.type
_entity_poly.pdbx_seq_one_letter_code
_entity_poly.pdbx_strand_id
1 'polypeptide(L)'
;MTVHPVEQQRAQQEIDQVIGSDRLPTFADRSSLPYVEALYREVLRWRPIAPLSVAHATDVDDVYKGYYIPKGSMVFANVWAISRDETKYPEPEEFRPERFFNEDGSLNDDAIGYVFGFGRRICPGQHMADLVVWLMITSVLAMFNISKDKDEDGNVIEVDASIDSFTDSYTSHSLPFKCAIAPRSQLAETLVRDTADVALQKLNA
;
A
#
# COMPACT_ATOMS: atom_id res chain seq x y z
N MET A 1 4.88 -8.18 -1.83
CA MET A 1 5.54 -8.68 -3.06
C MET A 1 6.61 -9.70 -2.69
N THR A 2 7.81 -9.31 -2.28
CA THR A 2 8.94 -10.23 -1.96
C THR A 2 8.59 -11.41 -1.03
N VAL A 3 7.82 -11.15 0.02
CA VAL A 3 7.41 -12.13 1.04
C VAL A 3 5.98 -12.66 0.85
N HIS A 4 5.26 -12.14 -0.16
CA HIS A 4 3.86 -12.45 -0.47
C HIS A 4 3.73 -12.78 -1.98
N PRO A 5 4.37 -13.88 -2.45
CA PRO A 5 4.43 -14.20 -3.88
C PRO A 5 3.08 -14.68 -4.43
N VAL A 6 2.23 -15.29 -3.60
CA VAL A 6 0.91 -15.76 -4.00
C VAL A 6 0.01 -14.56 -4.35
N GLU A 7 0.00 -13.55 -3.49
CA GLU A 7 -0.78 -12.33 -3.66
C GLU A 7 -0.27 -11.52 -4.86
N GLN A 8 1.05 -11.47 -5.04
CA GLN A 8 1.66 -10.88 -6.25
C GLN A 8 1.18 -11.59 -7.52
N GLN A 9 1.21 -12.93 -7.55
CA GLN A 9 0.81 -13.71 -8.71
C GLN A 9 -0.68 -13.53 -9.03
N ARG A 10 -1.54 -13.49 -8.01
CA ARG A 10 -2.99 -13.25 -8.20
C ARG A 10 -3.26 -11.88 -8.81
N ALA A 11 -2.59 -10.84 -8.30
CA ALA A 11 -2.73 -9.49 -8.85
C ALA A 11 -2.20 -9.39 -10.29
N GLN A 12 -1.08 -10.04 -10.58
CA GLN A 12 -0.53 -10.14 -11.93
C GLN A 12 -1.50 -10.84 -12.90
N GLN A 13 -2.15 -11.93 -12.48
CA GLN A 13 -3.14 -12.62 -13.29
C GLN A 13 -4.36 -11.75 -13.61
N GLU A 14 -4.85 -10.97 -12.64
CA GLU A 14 -5.95 -10.02 -12.88
C GLU A 14 -5.53 -8.95 -13.91
N ILE A 15 -4.34 -8.37 -13.74
CA ILE A 15 -3.79 -7.38 -14.69
C ILE A 15 -3.67 -7.97 -16.10
N ASP A 16 -3.13 -9.19 -16.23
CA ASP A 16 -2.96 -9.83 -17.54
C ASP A 16 -4.31 -10.11 -18.22
N GLN A 17 -5.34 -10.49 -17.46
CA GLN A 17 -6.68 -10.78 -17.99
C GLN A 17 -7.42 -9.53 -18.45
N VAL A 18 -7.26 -8.42 -17.72
CA VAL A 18 -8.05 -7.19 -17.93
C VAL A 18 -7.35 -6.22 -18.87
N ILE A 19 -6.04 -6.03 -18.69
CA ILE A 19 -5.24 -5.05 -19.44
C ILE A 19 -4.48 -5.72 -20.59
N GLY A 20 -3.95 -6.92 -20.38
CA GLY A 20 -3.02 -7.57 -21.31
C GLY A 20 -1.57 -7.14 -21.09
N SER A 21 -0.75 -7.28 -22.13
CA SER A 21 0.70 -7.08 -22.07
C SER A 21 1.24 -6.04 -23.06
N ASP A 22 0.37 -5.39 -23.82
CA ASP A 22 0.69 -4.47 -24.92
C ASP A 22 0.86 -3.00 -24.46
N ARG A 23 0.40 -2.65 -23.26
CA ARG A 23 0.49 -1.29 -22.71
C ARG A 23 0.67 -1.26 -21.20
N LEU A 24 1.07 -0.09 -20.69
CA LEU A 24 1.12 0.17 -19.25
C LEU A 24 -0.30 0.38 -18.68
N PRO A 25 -0.52 0.01 -17.40
CA PRO A 25 -1.73 0.39 -16.68
C PRO A 25 -1.90 1.91 -16.59
N THR A 26 -3.15 2.34 -16.52
CA THR A 26 -3.55 3.75 -16.38
C THR A 26 -4.61 3.89 -15.28
N PHE A 27 -4.91 5.13 -14.86
CA PHE A 27 -5.96 5.37 -13.88
C PHE A 27 -7.35 4.89 -14.33
N ALA A 28 -7.60 4.83 -15.64
CA ALA A 28 -8.88 4.36 -16.18
C ALA A 28 -9.13 2.87 -15.89
N ASP A 29 -8.06 2.09 -15.69
CA ASP A 29 -8.15 0.65 -15.47
C ASP A 29 -8.58 0.29 -14.04
N ARG A 30 -8.49 1.23 -13.09
CA ARG A 30 -8.66 0.94 -11.65
C ARG A 30 -9.98 0.27 -11.30
N SER A 31 -11.07 0.72 -11.90
CA SER A 31 -12.40 0.15 -11.65
C SER A 31 -12.54 -1.30 -12.10
N SER A 32 -11.64 -1.78 -12.97
CA SER A 32 -11.65 -3.14 -13.52
C SER A 32 -10.62 -4.06 -12.85
N LEU A 33 -9.89 -3.59 -11.83
CA LEU A 33 -8.87 -4.34 -11.11
C LEU A 33 -9.18 -4.44 -9.61
N PRO A 34 -10.29 -5.12 -9.22
CA PRO A 34 -10.72 -5.17 -7.83
C PRO A 34 -9.72 -5.86 -6.90
N TYR A 35 -8.98 -6.89 -7.34
CA TYR A 35 -7.99 -7.54 -6.50
C TYR A 35 -6.76 -6.65 -6.27
N VAL A 36 -6.30 -5.92 -7.29
CA VAL A 36 -5.24 -4.90 -7.11
C VAL A 36 -5.69 -3.80 -6.15
N GLU A 37 -6.94 -3.36 -6.23
CA GLU A 37 -7.53 -2.39 -5.30
C GLU A 37 -7.58 -2.93 -3.87
N ALA A 38 -7.99 -4.18 -3.67
CA ALA A 38 -7.94 -4.85 -2.37
C ALA A 38 -6.51 -4.98 -1.82
N LEU A 39 -5.54 -5.30 -2.67
CA LEU A 39 -4.13 -5.38 -2.32
C LEU A 39 -3.59 -4.01 -1.89
N TYR A 40 -3.93 -2.94 -2.60
CA TYR A 40 -3.59 -1.57 -2.23
C TYR A 40 -4.12 -1.21 -0.83
N ARG A 41 -5.41 -1.51 -0.55
CA ARG A 41 -6.02 -1.28 0.76
C ARG A 41 -5.31 -2.07 1.86
N GLU A 42 -4.95 -3.31 1.60
CA GLU A 42 -4.27 -4.16 2.58
C GLU A 42 -2.86 -3.67 2.90
N VAL A 43 -2.11 -3.18 1.91
CA VAL A 43 -0.79 -2.57 2.13
C VAL A 43 -0.90 -1.39 3.12
N LEU A 44 -1.88 -0.51 2.92
CA LEU A 44 -2.08 0.66 3.78
C LEU A 44 -2.60 0.31 5.17
N ARG A 45 -3.44 -0.72 5.29
CA ARG A 45 -3.95 -1.20 6.58
C ARG A 45 -2.86 -1.90 7.39
N TRP A 46 -2.12 -2.81 6.77
CA TRP A 46 -1.19 -3.72 7.44
C TRP A 46 -0.01 -2.96 8.05
N ARG A 47 0.55 -2.00 7.30
CA ARG A 47 1.65 -1.13 7.74
C ARG A 47 1.33 0.34 7.41
N PRO A 48 0.53 1.03 8.26
CA PRO A 48 0.18 2.42 8.05
C PRO A 48 1.39 3.34 8.10
N ILE A 49 1.47 4.30 7.17
CA ILE A 49 2.60 5.23 7.06
C ILE A 49 2.78 6.09 8.31
N ALA A 50 1.70 6.50 8.96
CA ALA A 50 1.72 7.29 10.20
C ALA A 50 0.94 6.57 11.31
N PRO A 51 1.56 5.63 12.04
CA PRO A 51 0.90 4.78 13.04
C PRO A 51 0.12 5.54 14.12
N LEU A 52 0.58 6.73 14.51
CA LEU A 52 -0.05 7.60 15.51
C LEU A 52 -0.72 8.86 14.93
N SER A 53 -0.84 8.92 13.59
CA SER A 53 -1.30 10.11 12.86
C SER A 53 -0.51 11.39 13.23
N VAL A 54 -1.00 12.56 12.80
CA VAL A 54 -0.47 13.86 13.22
C VAL A 54 -1.09 14.24 14.56
N ALA A 55 -0.26 14.67 15.51
CA ALA A 55 -0.73 15.17 16.80
C ALA A 55 -1.72 16.35 16.61
N HIS A 56 -2.87 16.27 17.29
CA HIS A 56 -3.82 17.37 17.41
C HIS A 56 -3.72 17.99 18.80
N ALA A 57 -4.28 19.19 18.97
CA ALA A 57 -4.47 19.82 20.28
C ALA A 57 -5.90 20.33 20.42
N THR A 58 -6.48 20.20 21.62
CA THR A 58 -7.79 20.78 21.92
C THR A 58 -7.70 22.31 21.98
N ASP A 59 -8.65 23.02 21.38
CA ASP A 59 -8.67 24.50 21.39
C ASP A 59 -9.54 25.07 22.53
N VAL A 60 -10.32 24.21 23.17
CA VAL A 60 -11.16 24.51 24.34
C VAL A 60 -11.12 23.32 25.29
N ASP A 61 -11.54 23.54 26.53
CA ASP A 61 -11.83 22.45 27.44
C ASP A 61 -12.98 21.60 26.89
N ASP A 62 -12.90 20.29 27.06
CA ASP A 62 -13.89 19.34 26.54
C ASP A 62 -14.15 18.20 27.53
N VAL A 63 -15.28 17.51 27.37
CA VAL A 63 -15.60 16.28 28.10
C VAL A 63 -15.96 15.18 27.12
N TYR A 64 -15.09 14.18 26.99
CA TYR A 64 -15.29 13.05 26.09
C TYR A 64 -15.40 11.75 26.87
N LYS A 65 -16.50 11.00 26.68
CA LYS A 65 -16.78 9.73 27.39
C LYS A 65 -16.61 9.82 28.92
N GLY A 66 -16.98 10.97 29.49
CA GLY A 66 -16.87 11.23 30.94
C GLY A 66 -15.49 11.71 31.41
N TYR A 67 -14.51 11.83 30.53
CA TYR A 67 -13.17 12.35 30.85
C TYR A 67 -13.10 13.84 30.52
N TYR A 68 -12.67 14.64 31.48
CA TYR A 68 -12.33 16.05 31.26
C TYR A 68 -10.99 16.16 30.53
N ILE A 69 -10.98 16.85 29.39
CA ILE A 69 -9.83 17.09 28.55
C ILE A 69 -9.58 18.61 28.52
N PRO A 70 -8.55 19.11 29.23
CA PRO A 70 -8.22 20.52 29.24
C PRO A 70 -7.89 21.07 27.84
N LYS A 71 -8.11 22.36 27.61
CA LYS A 71 -7.58 23.10 26.47
C LYS A 71 -6.07 22.91 26.35
N GLY A 72 -5.59 22.72 25.13
CA GLY A 72 -4.17 22.52 24.81
C GLY A 72 -3.70 21.07 25.02
N SER A 73 -4.59 20.14 25.38
CA SER A 73 -4.23 18.72 25.50
C SER A 73 -3.87 18.16 24.14
N MET A 74 -2.72 17.49 24.04
CA MET A 74 -2.31 16.78 22.84
C MET A 74 -3.12 15.48 22.68
N VAL A 75 -3.59 15.22 21.47
CA VAL A 75 -4.39 14.04 21.12
C VAL A 75 -3.76 13.37 19.91
N PHE A 76 -3.49 12.08 20.03
CA PHE A 76 -3.01 11.24 18.93
C PHE A 76 -4.10 10.26 18.52
N ALA A 77 -4.36 10.15 17.22
CA ALA A 77 -5.22 9.11 16.70
C ALA A 77 -4.36 7.86 16.46
N ASN A 78 -4.59 6.80 17.24
CA ASN A 78 -3.83 5.56 17.13
C ASN A 78 -4.32 4.73 15.93
N VAL A 79 -3.88 5.13 14.73
CA VAL A 79 -4.18 4.47 13.45
C VAL A 79 -3.72 3.01 13.46
N TRP A 80 -2.59 2.72 14.11
CA TRP A 80 -2.08 1.37 14.28
C TRP A 80 -3.05 0.45 15.03
N ALA A 81 -3.58 0.91 16.16
CA ALA A 81 -4.58 0.15 16.92
C ALA A 81 -5.87 -0.02 16.11
N ILE A 82 -6.33 1.02 15.40
CA ILE A 82 -7.52 0.94 14.54
C ILE A 82 -7.32 -0.10 13.42
N SER A 83 -6.15 -0.13 12.79
CA SER A 83 -5.86 -1.07 11.70
C SER A 83 -5.69 -2.53 12.15
N ARG A 84 -5.68 -2.75 13.47
CA ARG A 84 -5.51 -4.05 14.16
C ARG A 84 -6.68 -4.43 15.05
N ASP A 85 -7.78 -3.70 14.99
CA ASP A 85 -8.97 -4.07 15.73
C ASP A 85 -9.49 -5.41 15.21
N GLU A 86 -9.29 -6.48 15.97
CA GLU A 86 -9.66 -7.86 15.59
C GLU A 86 -11.17 -8.02 15.36
N THR A 87 -12.00 -7.12 15.90
CA THR A 87 -13.45 -7.13 15.65
C THR A 87 -13.77 -6.73 14.21
N LYS A 88 -12.92 -5.91 13.59
CA LYS A 88 -13.04 -5.46 12.20
C LYS A 88 -12.11 -6.24 11.26
N TYR A 89 -10.90 -6.52 11.71
CA TYR A 89 -9.86 -7.21 10.94
C TYR A 89 -9.40 -8.47 11.66
N PRO A 90 -10.13 -9.60 11.53
CA PRO A 90 -9.66 -10.88 12.03
C PRO A 90 -8.27 -11.19 11.48
N GLU A 91 -7.40 -11.73 12.34
CA GLU A 91 -5.99 -12.03 12.05
C GLU A 91 -5.28 -10.80 11.45
N PRO A 92 -5.15 -9.70 12.21
CA PRO A 92 -4.75 -8.41 11.66
C PRO A 92 -3.28 -8.36 11.21
N GLU A 93 -2.43 -9.26 11.71
CA GLU A 93 -1.05 -9.39 11.26
C GLU A 93 -0.90 -10.22 9.99
N GLU A 94 -1.93 -11.00 9.59
CA GLU A 94 -1.94 -11.65 8.29
C GLU A 94 -2.21 -10.64 7.19
N PHE A 95 -1.32 -10.62 6.20
CA PHE A 95 -1.51 -9.87 4.97
C PHE A 95 -2.50 -10.62 4.07
N ARG A 96 -3.74 -10.16 4.02
CA ARG A 96 -4.86 -10.85 3.34
C ARG A 96 -5.75 -9.87 2.58
N PRO A 97 -5.44 -9.55 1.31
CA PRO A 97 -6.28 -8.67 0.47
C PRO A 97 -7.75 -9.08 0.41
N GLU A 98 -8.04 -10.37 0.51
CA GLU A 98 -9.39 -10.95 0.46
C GLU A 98 -10.34 -10.39 1.52
N ARG A 99 -9.81 -9.79 2.60
CA ARG A 99 -10.64 -9.13 3.62
C ARG A 99 -11.41 -7.91 3.10
N PHE A 100 -11.06 -7.39 1.92
CA PHE A 100 -11.73 -6.28 1.27
C PHE A 100 -12.81 -6.72 0.28
N PHE A 101 -13.15 -8.00 0.25
CA PHE A 101 -14.22 -8.53 -0.59
C PHE A 101 -15.44 -8.93 0.24
N ASN A 102 -16.62 -8.69 -0.33
CA ASN A 102 -17.88 -9.27 0.10
C ASN A 102 -18.00 -10.71 -0.42
N GLU A 103 -18.97 -11.47 0.10
CA GLU A 103 -19.24 -12.85 -0.33
C GLU A 103 -19.60 -12.97 -1.83
N ASP A 104 -20.14 -11.91 -2.43
CA ASP A 104 -20.51 -11.85 -3.85
C ASP A 104 -19.31 -11.52 -4.77
N GLY A 105 -18.11 -11.34 -4.22
CA GLY A 105 -16.90 -10.99 -4.95
C GLY A 105 -16.76 -9.51 -5.30
N SER A 106 -17.68 -8.64 -4.86
CA SER A 106 -17.51 -7.19 -4.93
C SER A 106 -16.60 -6.66 -3.82
N LEU A 107 -15.97 -5.52 -4.04
CA LEU A 107 -15.23 -4.82 -2.99
C LEU A 107 -16.19 -4.32 -1.91
N ASN A 108 -15.79 -4.47 -0.64
CA ASN A 108 -16.52 -3.89 0.47
C ASN A 108 -16.31 -2.37 0.58
N ASP A 109 -17.07 -1.76 1.49
CA ASP A 109 -17.11 -0.32 1.75
C ASP A 109 -15.92 0.19 2.58
N ASP A 110 -15.01 -0.70 2.99
CA ASP A 110 -13.81 -0.33 3.73
C ASP A 110 -12.73 0.23 2.81
N ALA A 111 -12.81 1.53 2.54
CA ALA A 111 -11.85 2.27 1.72
C ALA A 111 -10.57 2.67 2.47
N ILE A 112 -10.39 2.26 3.74
CA ILE A 112 -9.19 2.53 4.55
C ILE A 112 -8.88 4.04 4.74
N GLY A 113 -9.84 4.94 4.49
CA GLY A 113 -9.62 6.39 4.49
C GLY A 113 -9.04 6.97 5.79
N TYR A 114 -9.22 6.28 6.92
CA TYR A 114 -8.66 6.67 8.22
C TYR A 114 -7.12 6.72 8.25
N VAL A 115 -6.41 6.04 7.35
CA VAL A 115 -4.94 6.11 7.26
C VAL A 115 -4.44 7.49 6.81
N PHE A 116 -5.34 8.29 6.23
CA PHE A 116 -5.09 9.68 5.84
C PHE A 116 -5.47 10.69 6.94
N GLY A 117 -5.86 10.23 8.13
CA GLY A 117 -6.28 11.07 9.23
C GLY A 117 -7.78 11.39 9.23
N PHE A 118 -8.17 12.43 9.96
CA PHE A 118 -9.58 12.63 10.34
C PHE A 118 -10.01 14.09 10.31
N GLY A 119 -11.30 14.29 10.00
CA GLY A 119 -12.00 15.57 10.15
C GLY A 119 -11.35 16.73 9.39
N ARG A 120 -11.34 17.93 10.00
CA ARG A 120 -10.84 19.18 9.40
C ARG A 120 -9.35 19.17 9.03
N ARG A 121 -8.59 18.19 9.52
CA ARG A 121 -7.14 18.04 9.29
C ARG A 121 -6.80 16.74 8.56
N ILE A 122 -7.78 16.12 7.90
CA ILE A 122 -7.54 15.01 6.99
C ILE A 122 -6.51 15.42 5.92
N CYS A 123 -5.66 14.48 5.52
CA CYS A 123 -4.54 14.73 4.63
C CYS A 123 -5.03 15.39 3.33
N PRO A 124 -4.59 16.63 3.02
CA PRO A 124 -5.00 17.31 1.79
C PRO A 124 -4.45 16.61 0.54
N GLY A 125 -3.37 15.83 0.67
CA GLY A 125 -2.76 15.07 -0.42
C GLY A 125 -3.36 13.69 -0.66
N GLN A 126 -4.39 13.27 0.09
CA GLN A 126 -4.92 11.90 0.04
C GLN A 126 -5.33 11.46 -1.35
N HIS A 127 -5.97 12.33 -2.14
CA HIS A 127 -6.44 11.99 -3.48
C HIS A 127 -5.29 11.78 -4.48
N MET A 128 -4.23 12.59 -4.38
CA MET A 128 -3.04 12.41 -5.20
C MET A 128 -2.28 11.16 -4.78
N ALA A 129 -2.09 10.96 -3.47
CA ALA A 129 -1.40 9.79 -2.94
C ALA A 129 -2.11 8.50 -3.30
N ASP A 130 -3.43 8.45 -3.15
CA ASP A 130 -4.27 7.30 -3.53
C ASP A 130 -4.08 6.91 -5.00
N LEU A 131 -4.23 7.88 -5.91
CA LEU A 131 -4.02 7.63 -7.34
C LEU A 131 -2.59 7.16 -7.65
N VAL A 132 -1.59 7.91 -7.18
CA VAL A 132 -0.19 7.66 -7.55
C VAL A 132 0.31 6.34 -6.97
N VAL A 133 0.01 6.04 -5.70
CA VAL A 133 0.43 4.78 -5.06
C VAL A 133 -0.26 3.59 -5.71
N TRP A 134 -1.56 3.68 -5.99
CA TRP A 134 -2.27 2.63 -6.71
C TRP A 134 -1.66 2.37 -8.09
N LEU A 135 -1.38 3.43 -8.86
CA LEU A 135 -0.78 3.30 -10.19
C LEU A 135 0.64 2.72 -10.13
N MET A 136 1.45 3.12 -9.15
CA MET A 136 2.79 2.58 -8.94
C MET A 136 2.74 1.08 -8.65
N ILE A 137 1.87 0.65 -7.72
CA ILE A 137 1.68 -0.77 -7.38
C ILE A 137 1.29 -1.56 -8.63
N THR A 138 0.28 -1.09 -9.35
CA THR A 138 -0.23 -1.75 -10.56
C THR A 138 0.83 -1.83 -11.65
N SER A 139 1.57 -0.74 -11.90
CA SER A 139 2.61 -0.70 -12.92
C SER A 139 3.79 -1.62 -12.58
N VAL A 140 4.20 -1.65 -11.31
CA VAL A 140 5.27 -2.55 -10.86
C VAL A 140 4.84 -4.01 -11.01
N LEU A 141 3.62 -4.35 -10.59
CA LEU A 141 3.05 -5.69 -10.76
C LEU A 141 2.94 -6.08 -12.23
N ALA A 142 2.50 -5.16 -13.09
CA ALA A 142 2.35 -5.41 -14.52
C ALA A 142 3.69 -5.75 -15.19
N MET A 143 4.78 -5.11 -14.77
CA MET A 143 6.06 -5.15 -15.48
C MET A 143 7.11 -6.06 -14.84
N PHE A 144 7.09 -6.27 -13.52
CA PHE A 144 8.18 -6.94 -12.80
C PHE A 144 7.72 -8.13 -11.96
N ASN A 145 8.61 -9.11 -11.88
CA ASN A 145 8.60 -10.13 -10.84
C ASN A 145 9.58 -9.68 -9.75
N ILE A 146 9.07 -9.56 -8.52
CA ILE A 146 9.87 -9.28 -7.33
C ILE A 146 9.90 -10.54 -6.47
N SER A 147 11.11 -10.99 -6.13
CA SER A 147 11.34 -12.18 -5.33
C SER A 147 12.45 -11.97 -4.30
N LYS A 148 12.59 -12.91 -3.37
CA LYS A 148 13.76 -12.95 -2.50
C LYS A 148 15.04 -13.08 -3.35
N ASP A 149 16.09 -12.39 -2.92
CA ASP A 149 17.39 -12.44 -3.57
C ASP A 149 18.17 -13.70 -3.17
N LYS A 150 19.31 -13.94 -3.82
CA LYS A 150 20.21 -15.05 -3.50
C LYS A 150 21.60 -14.54 -3.08
N ASP A 151 22.25 -15.26 -2.18
CA ASP A 151 23.64 -15.00 -1.81
C ASP A 151 24.62 -15.53 -2.88
N GLU A 152 25.92 -15.36 -2.63
CA GLU A 152 27.01 -15.78 -3.54
C GLU A 152 27.02 -17.30 -3.78
N ASP A 153 26.49 -18.08 -2.84
CA ASP A 153 26.39 -19.54 -2.89
C ASP A 153 25.06 -20.01 -3.52
N GLY A 154 24.17 -19.07 -3.87
CA GLY A 154 22.87 -19.34 -4.49
C GLY A 154 21.74 -19.66 -3.49
N ASN A 155 21.96 -19.52 -2.19
CA ASN A 155 20.93 -19.71 -1.17
C ASN A 155 20.00 -18.50 -1.11
N VAL A 156 18.73 -18.73 -0.78
CA VAL A 156 17.73 -17.65 -0.65
C VAL A 156 18.05 -16.79 0.58
N ILE A 157 18.11 -15.47 0.37
CA ILE A 157 18.22 -14.49 1.45
C ILE A 157 16.82 -14.29 2.03
N GLU A 158 16.63 -14.72 3.27
CA GLU A 158 15.37 -14.51 3.99
C GLU A 158 15.14 -13.02 4.27
N VAL A 159 13.89 -12.59 4.09
CA VAL A 159 13.47 -11.21 4.28
C VAL A 159 12.50 -11.17 5.45
N ASP A 160 12.87 -10.45 6.50
CA ASP A 160 11.98 -10.26 7.65
C ASP A 160 10.88 -9.25 7.31
N ALA A 161 9.64 -9.67 7.55
CA ALA A 161 8.43 -8.87 7.35
C ALA A 161 7.71 -8.54 8.67
N SER A 162 8.32 -8.89 9.80
CA SER A 162 7.86 -8.54 11.14
C SER A 162 7.82 -7.03 11.35
N ILE A 163 7.29 -6.59 12.49
CA ILE A 163 7.30 -5.16 12.83
C ILE A 163 8.71 -4.63 13.08
N ASP A 164 9.65 -5.49 13.47
CA ASP A 164 11.03 -5.11 13.78
C ASP A 164 11.84 -4.77 12.52
N SER A 165 11.32 -5.13 11.33
CA SER A 165 11.91 -4.74 10.04
C SER A 165 11.41 -3.41 9.50
N PHE A 166 10.70 -2.63 10.31
CA PHE A 166 10.21 -1.28 9.99
C PHE A 166 10.81 -0.25 10.93
N THR A 167 10.88 1.00 10.46
CA THR A 167 11.30 2.11 11.32
C THR A 167 10.27 2.42 12.40
N ASP A 168 10.77 2.76 13.58
CA ASP A 168 10.03 3.22 14.76
C ASP A 168 9.87 4.75 14.82
N SER A 169 10.21 5.45 13.72
CA SER A 169 10.07 6.90 13.60
C SER A 169 8.60 7.34 13.44
N TYR A 170 8.36 8.65 13.39
CA TYR A 170 7.03 9.22 13.13
C TYR A 170 6.35 8.61 11.89
N THR A 171 7.13 8.39 10.81
CA THR A 171 6.69 7.62 9.65
C THR A 171 7.24 6.19 9.70
N SER A 172 6.42 5.22 9.33
CA SER A 172 6.80 3.81 9.21
C SER A 172 7.09 3.45 7.75
N HIS A 173 8.25 2.85 7.52
CA HIS A 173 8.67 2.25 6.26
C HIS A 173 9.67 1.12 6.54
N SER A 174 9.79 0.18 5.61
CA SER A 174 10.69 -0.96 5.74
C SER A 174 12.15 -0.50 5.84
N LEU A 175 12.91 -1.14 6.73
CA LEU A 175 14.37 -1.05 6.73
C LEU A 175 14.94 -1.63 5.42
N PRO A 176 16.19 -1.29 5.05
CA PRO A 176 16.81 -1.82 3.83
C PRO A 176 16.84 -3.35 3.83
N PHE A 177 16.34 -3.96 2.75
CA PHE A 177 16.40 -5.41 2.50
C PHE A 177 16.80 -5.68 1.05
N LYS A 178 17.34 -6.88 0.79
CA LYS A 178 17.67 -7.32 -0.58
C LYS A 178 16.48 -8.02 -1.22
N CYS A 179 16.26 -7.74 -2.50
CA CYS A 179 15.31 -8.47 -3.33
C CYS A 179 15.80 -8.52 -4.77
N ALA A 180 15.40 -9.56 -5.49
CA ALA A 180 15.61 -9.65 -6.93
C ALA A 180 14.40 -9.04 -7.65
N ILE A 181 14.67 -8.15 -8.60
CA ILE A 181 13.66 -7.52 -9.45
C ILE A 181 14.02 -7.83 -10.90
N ALA A 182 13.12 -8.50 -11.61
CA ALA A 182 13.32 -8.86 -13.01
C ALA A 182 12.08 -8.50 -13.83
N PRO A 183 12.22 -8.04 -15.09
CA PRO A 183 11.07 -7.91 -15.99
C PRO A 183 10.32 -9.23 -16.12
N ARG A 184 8.99 -9.18 -16.22
CA ARG A 184 8.15 -10.38 -16.35
C ARG A 184 8.33 -11.09 -17.69
N SER A 185 8.69 -10.33 -18.73
CA SER A 185 8.92 -10.82 -20.09
C SER A 185 9.79 -9.85 -20.88
N GLN A 186 10.25 -10.27 -22.05
CA GLN A 186 10.96 -9.39 -22.98
C GLN A 186 10.11 -8.20 -23.42
N LEU A 187 8.79 -8.41 -23.60
CA LEU A 187 7.86 -7.35 -23.97
C LEU A 187 7.72 -6.30 -22.84
N ALA A 188 7.61 -6.76 -21.59
CA ALA A 188 7.59 -5.87 -20.43
C ALA A 188 8.89 -5.04 -20.34
N GLU A 189 10.05 -5.66 -20.60
CA GLU A 189 11.32 -4.95 -20.65
C GLU A 189 11.33 -3.85 -21.72
N THR A 190 10.93 -4.19 -22.95
CA THR A 190 10.83 -3.23 -24.06
C THR A 190 9.91 -2.07 -23.72
N LEU A 191 8.71 -2.36 -23.20
CA LEU A 191 7.72 -1.34 -22.86
C LEU A 191 8.23 -0.36 -21.79
N VAL A 192 8.94 -0.86 -20.78
CA VAL A 192 9.56 -0.03 -19.75
C VAL A 192 10.65 0.87 -20.34
N ARG A 193 11.52 0.32 -21.21
CA ARG A 193 12.60 1.08 -21.86
C ARG A 193 12.05 2.17 -22.78
N ASP A 194 11.10 1.83 -23.65
CA ASP A 194 10.48 2.77 -24.58
C ASP A 194 9.79 3.92 -23.83
N THR A 195 9.09 3.61 -22.73
CA THR A 195 8.44 4.61 -21.89
C THR A 195 9.45 5.54 -21.22
N ALA A 196 10.56 4.98 -20.71
CA ALA A 196 11.63 5.76 -20.09
C ALA A 196 12.28 6.72 -21.10
N ASP A 197 12.53 6.26 -22.33
CA ASP A 197 13.10 7.10 -23.39
C ASP A 197 12.17 8.25 -23.77
N VAL A 198 10.87 8.00 -23.93
CA VAL A 198 9.87 9.04 -24.18
C VAL A 198 9.81 10.05 -23.02
N ALA A 199 9.88 9.59 -21.77
CA ALA A 199 9.87 10.46 -20.60
C ALA A 199 11.13 11.35 -20.54
N LEU A 200 12.31 10.78 -20.80
CA LEU A 200 13.58 11.52 -20.86
C LEU A 200 13.59 12.57 -21.98
N GLN A 201 13.05 12.23 -23.16
CA GLN A 201 12.93 13.19 -24.25
C GLN A 201 12.04 14.39 -23.87
N LYS A 202 10.93 14.16 -23.16
CA LYS A 202 10.04 15.22 -22.70
C LYS A 202 10.65 16.09 -21.59
N LEU A 203 11.47 15.52 -20.72
CA LEU A 203 12.16 16.26 -19.66
C LEU A 203 13.29 17.15 -20.19
N ASN A 204 13.87 16.77 -21.33
CA ASN A 204 14.96 17.49 -21.98
C ASN A 204 14.50 18.47 -23.07
N ALA A 205 13.18 18.60 -23.29
CA ALA A 205 12.56 19.53 -24.25
C ALA A 205 12.00 20.76 -23.54
#